data_AF-A0A5P8KA74-F1
#
_entry.id   AF-A0A5P8KA74-F1
#
_cell.length_a   1.000
_cell.length_b   1.000
_cell.length_c   1.000
_cell.angle_alpha   90.00
_cell.angle_beta   90.00
_cell.angle_gamma   90.00
#
_symmetry.space_group_name_H-M   'P 1'
#
loop_
_entity.id
_entity.type
_entity.pdbx_description
1 polymer ?
#
loop_
_entity_poly.entity_id
_entity_poly.type
_entity_poly.pdbx_seq_one_letter_code
_entity_poly.pdbx_strand_id
1 'polypeptide(L)'
;MALPIARTRYEAEAYVMLYACVCGHHEFDPERVDDVSVGRHGASEWHGVCGSCGHSRLFVFGRPAGEPTERGHEFLYGGREPSQLLDAGCWMALALDYAAAARGAARPPGVGPFTRVLHAEWTWAAAAVAEAAKFVEPSVGHVPPETLLSGLGLRVRATAPRGAFSRRALQRRFNRYRRGRAVGDEQRWLRRLEKPPQVPELPGMAWFHLVKAIVERCHLLQETGDLSVVLDREALLEALALTGPNSGIDELGAQVCGTLHWLRHGALAMAGEPAADDLASALRCYRPLQDLAARRPGGATPLTFPSQVPRALRLVLECREG
;
A
#
# COMPACT_ATOMS: atom_id res chain seq x y z
N MET A 1 9.33 -12.76 12.76
CA MET A 1 8.55 -11.54 12.45
C MET A 1 7.08 -11.80 12.75
N ALA A 2 6.31 -10.85 13.29
CA ALA A 2 4.87 -11.02 13.48
C ALA A 2 4.13 -10.65 12.19
N LEU A 3 3.23 -11.52 11.72
CA LEU A 3 2.39 -11.22 10.55
C LEU A 3 1.38 -10.12 10.90
N PRO A 4 1.03 -9.25 9.93
CA PRO A 4 -0.02 -8.27 10.14
C PRO A 4 -1.37 -9.00 10.32
N ILE A 5 -2.16 -8.58 11.30
CA ILE A 5 -3.39 -9.29 11.70
C ILE A 5 -4.59 -8.78 10.93
N ALA A 6 -5.28 -9.67 10.20
CA ALA A 6 -6.60 -9.41 9.65
C ALA A 6 -7.66 -9.85 10.67
N ARG A 7 -8.52 -8.93 11.13
CA ARG A 7 -9.52 -9.20 12.17
C ARG A 7 -10.68 -10.03 11.64
N THR A 8 -10.97 -9.92 10.35
CA THR A 8 -11.96 -10.74 9.64
C THR A 8 -11.45 -11.06 8.23
N ARG A 9 -12.14 -11.99 7.56
CA ARG A 9 -11.96 -12.23 6.13
C ARG A 9 -12.17 -10.96 5.31
N TYR A 10 -13.24 -10.22 5.58
CA TYR A 10 -13.62 -9.05 4.77
C TYR A 10 -12.60 -7.92 4.88
N GLU A 11 -11.91 -7.77 6.01
CA GLU A 11 -10.80 -6.84 6.13
C GLU A 11 -9.59 -7.25 5.29
N ALA A 12 -9.23 -8.55 5.32
CA ALA A 12 -8.15 -9.05 4.47
C ALA A 12 -8.48 -8.82 2.98
N GLU A 13 -9.70 -9.15 2.57
CA GLU A 13 -10.17 -8.93 1.20
C GLU A 13 -10.15 -7.44 0.84
N ALA A 14 -10.64 -6.55 1.71
CA ALA A 14 -10.58 -5.12 1.51
C ALA A 14 -9.14 -4.62 1.33
N TYR A 15 -8.20 -5.13 2.12
CA TYR A 15 -6.78 -4.82 1.95
C TYR A 15 -6.30 -5.30 0.59
N VAL A 16 -6.50 -6.57 0.24
CA VAL A 16 -6.03 -7.18 -1.01
C VAL A 16 -6.56 -6.41 -2.23
N MET A 17 -7.82 -6.00 -2.23
CA MET A 17 -8.44 -5.27 -3.34
C MET A 17 -7.97 -3.80 -3.44
N LEU A 18 -7.54 -3.20 -2.34
CA LEU A 18 -7.14 -1.79 -2.32
C LEU A 18 -5.77 -1.54 -2.98
N TYR A 19 -4.85 -2.51 -2.88
CA TYR A 19 -3.51 -2.36 -3.43
C TYR A 19 -3.48 -2.82 -4.88
N ALA A 20 -3.16 -1.89 -5.79
CA ALA A 20 -2.95 -2.20 -7.20
C ALA A 20 -1.72 -3.10 -7.40
N CYS A 21 -1.67 -3.77 -8.54
CA CYS A 21 -0.42 -4.34 -9.05
C CYS A 21 0.61 -3.22 -9.31
N VAL A 22 1.89 -3.56 -9.36
CA VAL A 22 2.99 -2.65 -9.74
C VAL A 22 2.81 -2.02 -11.13
N CYS A 23 2.02 -2.63 -12.01
CA CYS A 23 1.65 -2.05 -13.30
C CYS A 23 0.50 -1.02 -13.22
N GLY A 24 -0.05 -0.78 -12.02
CA GLY A 24 -1.20 0.09 -11.78
C GLY A 24 -2.57 -0.56 -11.98
N HIS A 25 -2.63 -1.82 -12.42
CA HIS A 25 -3.90 -2.52 -12.62
C HIS A 25 -4.49 -2.97 -11.28
N HIS A 26 -5.79 -2.71 -11.07
CA HIS A 26 -6.49 -2.98 -9.81
C HIS A 26 -7.27 -4.29 -9.79
N GLU A 27 -7.71 -4.82 -10.94
CA GLU A 27 -8.45 -6.09 -10.94
C GLU A 27 -7.54 -7.23 -10.50
N PHE A 28 -8.04 -8.00 -9.55
CA PHE A 28 -7.34 -9.10 -8.94
C PHE A 28 -8.38 -10.07 -8.38
N ASP A 29 -8.34 -11.31 -8.84
CA ASP A 29 -9.19 -12.40 -8.37
C ASP A 29 -8.29 -13.41 -7.64
N PRO A 30 -8.03 -13.19 -6.34
CA PRO A 30 -7.13 -14.05 -5.57
C PRO A 30 -7.77 -15.40 -5.22
N GLU A 31 -6.98 -16.45 -5.34
CA GLU A 31 -7.19 -17.69 -4.60
C GLU A 31 -6.85 -17.46 -3.13
N ARG A 32 -7.67 -18.03 -2.25
CA ARG A 32 -7.50 -17.94 -0.79
C ARG A 32 -7.24 -19.32 -0.21
N VAL A 33 -6.21 -19.42 0.61
CA VAL A 33 -5.90 -20.60 1.41
C VAL A 33 -5.95 -20.22 2.89
N ASP A 34 -6.82 -20.88 3.64
CA ASP A 34 -6.90 -20.72 5.09
C ASP A 34 -6.00 -21.72 5.82
N ASP A 35 -5.66 -21.38 7.06
CA ASP A 35 -4.91 -22.24 8.00
C ASP A 35 -3.54 -22.69 7.48
N VAL A 36 -2.86 -21.77 6.79
CA VAL A 36 -1.43 -21.92 6.51
C VAL A 36 -0.70 -21.97 7.83
N SER A 37 0.08 -23.04 8.06
CA SER A 37 0.77 -23.30 9.33
C SER A 37 1.92 -22.31 9.54
N VAL A 38 1.57 -21.11 10.00
CA VAL A 38 2.50 -20.05 10.37
C VAL A 38 2.10 -19.48 11.73
N GLY A 39 3.01 -19.58 12.71
CA GLY A 39 2.78 -19.08 14.06
C GLY A 39 1.73 -19.87 14.87
N ARG A 40 1.32 -19.32 16.01
CA ARG A 40 0.44 -20.00 16.99
C ARG A 40 -1.06 -19.97 16.62
N HIS A 41 -1.49 -19.00 15.82
CA HIS A 41 -2.90 -18.75 15.52
C HIS A 41 -3.27 -19.00 14.05
N GLY A 42 -2.31 -19.49 13.24
CA GLY A 42 -2.48 -19.68 11.80
C GLY A 42 -2.50 -18.38 11.02
N ALA A 43 -2.50 -18.53 9.69
CA ALA A 43 -2.55 -17.43 8.75
C ALA A 43 -3.55 -17.73 7.61
N SER A 44 -4.01 -16.68 6.95
CA SER A 44 -4.70 -16.77 5.66
C SER A 44 -3.77 -16.22 4.58
N GLU A 45 -3.61 -16.99 3.52
CA GLU A 45 -2.87 -16.62 2.33
C GLU A 45 -3.82 -16.26 1.19
N TRP A 46 -3.47 -15.20 0.46
CA TRP A 46 -4.19 -14.72 -0.71
C TRP A 46 -3.20 -14.56 -1.85
N HIS A 47 -3.36 -15.35 -2.90
CA HIS A 47 -2.42 -15.36 -4.02
C HIS A 47 -3.14 -15.33 -5.36
N GLY A 48 -2.49 -14.78 -6.37
CA GLY A 48 -3.02 -14.77 -7.72
C GLY A 48 -2.06 -14.07 -8.68
N VAL A 49 -2.48 -13.93 -9.93
CA VAL A 49 -1.72 -13.21 -10.95
C VAL A 49 -2.51 -12.00 -11.45
N CYS A 50 -1.82 -10.90 -11.72
CA CYS A 50 -2.43 -9.76 -12.37
C CYS A 50 -2.81 -10.12 -13.81
N GLY A 51 -4.09 -10.02 -14.17
CA GLY A 51 -4.57 -10.32 -15.52
C GLY A 51 -3.97 -9.43 -16.62
N SER A 52 -3.46 -8.25 -16.27
CA SER A 52 -2.86 -7.31 -17.21
C SER A 52 -1.38 -7.56 -17.50
N CYS A 53 -0.56 -7.86 -16.49
CA CYS A 53 0.89 -7.98 -16.64
C CYS A 53 1.47 -9.34 -16.24
N GLY A 54 0.65 -10.26 -15.75
CA GLY A 54 1.05 -11.60 -15.30
C GLY A 54 1.82 -11.63 -13.98
N HIS A 55 2.04 -10.50 -13.32
CA HIS A 55 2.79 -10.46 -12.07
C HIS A 55 2.04 -11.16 -10.93
N SER A 56 2.71 -12.08 -10.24
CA SER A 56 2.16 -12.76 -9.07
C SER A 56 2.05 -11.80 -7.89
N ARG A 57 0.93 -11.86 -7.19
CA ARG A 57 0.69 -11.13 -5.94
C ARG A 57 0.40 -12.14 -4.84
N LEU A 58 1.00 -11.92 -3.67
CA LEU A 58 0.85 -12.76 -2.49
C LEU A 58 0.67 -11.86 -1.28
N PHE A 59 -0.36 -12.14 -0.49
CA PHE A 59 -0.63 -11.48 0.78
C PHE A 59 -0.84 -12.53 1.86
N VAL A 60 -0.17 -12.37 3.00
CA VAL A 60 -0.27 -13.29 4.13
C VAL A 60 -0.65 -12.50 5.37
N PHE A 61 -1.76 -12.88 6.00
CA PHE A 61 -2.27 -12.24 7.20
C PHE A 61 -2.34 -13.23 8.35
N GLY A 62 -1.87 -12.83 9.53
CA GLY A 62 -2.09 -13.60 10.73
C GLY A 62 -3.55 -13.50 11.18
N ARG A 63 -4.03 -14.52 11.88
CA ARG A 63 -5.38 -14.53 12.47
C ARG A 63 -5.32 -14.02 13.92
N PRO A 64 -6.36 -13.30 14.40
CA PRO A 64 -6.43 -12.89 15.79
C PRO A 64 -6.50 -14.12 16.70
N ALA A 65 -6.01 -13.99 17.93
CA ALA A 65 -6.17 -15.01 18.95
C ALA A 65 -7.64 -15.09 19.38
N GLY A 66 -8.32 -16.20 19.07
CA GLY A 66 -9.73 -16.44 19.43
C GLY A 66 -10.62 -16.71 18.20
N GLU A 67 -11.89 -17.06 18.44
CA GLU A 67 -12.85 -17.25 17.36
C GLU A 67 -13.10 -15.93 16.62
N PRO A 68 -13.19 -15.95 15.27
CA PRO A 68 -13.54 -14.77 14.47
C PRO A 68 -14.84 -14.15 15.00
N THR A 69 -14.85 -12.84 15.24
CA THR A 69 -16.06 -12.12 15.68
C THR A 69 -17.03 -11.86 14.53
N GLU A 70 -17.18 -12.79 13.58
CA GLU A 70 -18.23 -12.76 12.55
C GLU A 70 -19.59 -13.04 13.22
N ARG A 71 -20.02 -12.15 14.12
CA ARG A 71 -21.28 -12.26 14.85
C ARG A 71 -22.36 -11.46 14.12
N GLY A 72 -23.23 -12.14 13.37
CA GLY A 72 -24.53 -11.64 12.92
C GLY A 72 -24.76 -11.59 11.40
N HIS A 73 -25.96 -11.16 11.00
CA HIS A 73 -26.37 -11.00 9.59
C HIS A 73 -25.91 -9.67 8.96
N GLU A 74 -25.20 -8.82 9.70
CA GLU A 74 -24.67 -7.55 9.19
C GLU A 74 -23.23 -7.74 8.71
N PHE A 75 -22.95 -7.30 7.48
CA PHE A 75 -21.60 -7.29 6.92
C PHE A 75 -20.70 -6.36 7.76
N LEU A 76 -19.61 -6.89 8.31
CA LEU A 76 -18.64 -6.16 9.13
C LEU A 76 -17.22 -6.42 8.61
N TYR A 77 -16.47 -5.36 8.32
CA TYR A 77 -15.05 -5.47 8.00
C TYR A 77 -14.23 -5.85 9.24
N GLY A 78 -14.56 -5.33 10.43
CA GLY A 78 -13.76 -5.57 11.63
C GLY A 78 -14.54 -5.64 12.93
N GLY A 79 -13.80 -5.84 14.02
CA GLY A 79 -14.31 -5.78 15.40
C GLY A 79 -14.48 -4.35 15.93
N ARG A 80 -14.53 -4.16 17.25
CA ARG A 80 -14.74 -2.83 17.87
C ARG A 80 -13.54 -1.90 17.73
N GLU A 81 -12.34 -2.47 17.76
CA GLU A 81 -11.09 -1.72 17.68
C GLU A 81 -10.83 -1.18 16.27
N PRO A 82 -9.96 -0.17 16.09
CA PRO A 82 -9.48 0.24 14.78
C PRO A 82 -8.73 -0.89 14.03
N SER A 83 -8.62 -0.74 12.71
CA SER A 83 -7.86 -1.67 11.88
C SER A 83 -6.36 -1.52 12.10
N GLN A 84 -5.62 -2.63 12.06
CA GLN A 84 -4.15 -2.64 11.99
C GLN A 84 -3.63 -2.71 10.55
N LEU A 85 -4.50 -3.08 9.59
CA LEU A 85 -4.14 -3.25 8.18
C LEU A 85 -4.38 -1.99 7.36
N LEU A 86 -5.49 -1.30 7.61
CA LEU A 86 -5.97 -0.18 6.82
C LEU A 86 -6.21 1.01 7.73
N ASP A 87 -5.52 2.13 7.47
CA ASP A 87 -5.81 3.38 8.19
C ASP A 87 -7.16 3.99 7.77
N ALA A 88 -7.59 5.02 8.50
CA ALA A 88 -8.86 5.69 8.22
C ALA A 88 -8.98 6.26 6.81
N GLY A 89 -7.86 6.67 6.19
CA GLY A 89 -7.83 7.18 4.83
C GLY A 89 -8.04 6.07 3.79
N CYS A 90 -7.45 4.90 3.98
CA CYS A 90 -7.73 3.71 3.17
C CYS A 90 -9.21 3.32 3.22
N TRP A 91 -9.81 3.28 4.42
CA TRP A 91 -11.24 3.02 4.56
C TRP A 91 -12.11 4.07 3.87
N MET A 92 -11.70 5.33 3.92
CA MET A 92 -12.40 6.40 3.21
C MET A 92 -12.27 6.29 1.68
N ALA A 93 -11.15 5.80 1.14
CA ALA A 93 -11.03 5.50 -0.29
C ALA A 93 -12.03 4.42 -0.71
N LEU A 94 -12.04 3.28 -0.01
CA LEU A 94 -13.00 2.19 -0.26
C LEU A 94 -14.45 2.69 -0.21
N ALA A 95 -14.77 3.51 0.80
CA ALA A 95 -16.10 4.10 0.94
C ALA A 95 -16.50 5.03 -0.23
N LEU A 96 -15.53 5.71 -0.85
CA LEU A 96 -15.78 6.56 -2.02
C LEU A 96 -15.97 5.72 -3.28
N ASP A 97 -15.17 4.68 -3.46
CA ASP A 97 -15.24 3.78 -4.62
C ASP A 97 -16.58 3.05 -4.66
N TYR A 98 -16.99 2.43 -3.54
CA TYR A 98 -18.32 1.80 -3.44
C TYR A 98 -19.47 2.80 -3.62
N ALA A 99 -19.34 4.02 -3.07
CA ALA A 99 -20.35 5.06 -3.29
C ALA A 99 -20.40 5.54 -4.75
N ALA A 100 -19.29 5.52 -5.48
CA ALA A 100 -19.24 5.83 -6.90
C ALA A 100 -19.89 4.71 -7.73
N ALA A 101 -19.54 3.45 -7.46
CA ALA A 101 -20.15 2.27 -8.09
C ALA A 101 -21.67 2.26 -7.88
N ALA A 102 -22.14 2.49 -6.65
CA ALA A 102 -23.56 2.57 -6.32
C ALA A 102 -24.31 3.69 -7.07
N ARG A 103 -23.62 4.76 -7.47
CA ARG A 103 -24.21 5.85 -8.26
C ARG A 103 -24.17 5.58 -9.76
N GLY A 104 -23.15 4.87 -10.24
CA GLY A 104 -22.93 4.55 -11.65
C GLY A 104 -23.78 3.39 -12.14
N ALA A 105 -24.17 2.46 -11.25
CA ALA A 105 -25.06 1.36 -11.60
C ALA A 105 -26.42 1.89 -12.09
N ALA A 106 -26.72 1.63 -13.37
CA ALA A 106 -27.97 2.01 -14.00
C ALA A 106 -29.16 1.42 -13.24
N ARG A 107 -30.14 2.25 -12.90
CA ARG A 107 -31.43 1.75 -12.39
C ARG A 107 -32.16 1.07 -13.54
N PRO A 108 -32.52 -0.21 -13.45
CA PRO A 108 -33.43 -0.81 -14.40
C PRO A 108 -34.76 -0.04 -14.35
N PRO A 109 -35.31 0.42 -15.50
CA PRO A 109 -36.59 1.11 -15.51
C PRO A 109 -37.69 0.20 -14.92
N GLY A 110 -38.54 0.76 -14.06
CA GLY A 110 -39.67 0.05 -13.43
C GLY A 110 -39.34 -0.70 -12.13
N VAL A 111 -38.07 -0.79 -11.73
CA VAL A 111 -37.69 -1.33 -10.41
C VAL A 111 -37.57 -0.16 -9.44
N GLY A 112 -38.23 -0.26 -8.28
CA GLY A 112 -38.11 0.72 -7.20
C GLY A 112 -36.64 0.96 -6.80
N PRO A 113 -36.34 1.97 -5.96
CA PRO A 113 -34.99 2.52 -5.78
C PRO A 113 -33.89 1.58 -5.25
N PHE A 114 -34.17 0.29 -5.03
CA PHE A 114 -33.29 -0.71 -4.42
C PHE A 114 -33.26 -2.03 -5.21
N THR A 115 -32.28 -2.21 -6.09
CA THR A 115 -31.85 -3.55 -6.52
C THR A 115 -30.89 -4.12 -5.46
N ARG A 116 -30.81 -5.45 -5.29
CA ARG A 116 -29.91 -6.08 -4.29
C ARG A 116 -28.45 -5.67 -4.44
N VAL A 117 -27.96 -5.50 -5.68
CA VAL A 117 -26.59 -5.06 -5.97
C VAL A 117 -26.36 -3.62 -5.54
N LEU A 118 -27.26 -2.69 -5.87
CA LEU A 118 -27.19 -1.31 -5.38
C LEU A 118 -27.23 -1.22 -3.85
N HIS A 119 -27.99 -2.11 -3.21
CA HIS A 119 -28.06 -2.19 -1.75
C HIS A 119 -26.73 -2.67 -1.14
N ALA A 120 -26.04 -3.62 -1.79
CA ALA A 120 -24.73 -4.11 -1.34
C ALA A 120 -23.68 -3.00 -1.35
N GLU A 121 -23.54 -2.25 -2.45
CA GLU A 121 -22.56 -1.18 -2.58
C GLU A 121 -22.72 -0.08 -1.52
N TRP A 122 -23.95 0.39 -1.30
CA TRP A 122 -24.22 1.37 -0.24
C TRP A 122 -23.96 0.83 1.17
N THR A 123 -24.18 -0.48 1.37
CA THR A 123 -23.91 -1.15 2.65
C THR A 123 -22.42 -1.25 2.91
N TRP A 124 -21.63 -1.65 1.91
CA TRP A 124 -20.17 -1.70 1.98
C TRP A 124 -19.56 -0.32 2.16
N ALA A 125 -20.05 0.69 1.43
CA ALA A 125 -19.65 2.07 1.62
C ALA A 125 -19.91 2.54 3.05
N ALA A 126 -21.07 2.24 3.61
CA ALA A 126 -21.40 2.60 5.00
C ALA A 126 -20.49 1.86 6.00
N ALA A 127 -20.26 0.56 5.81
CA ALA A 127 -19.38 -0.24 6.66
C ALA A 127 -17.93 0.30 6.65
N ALA A 128 -17.42 0.70 5.48
CA ALA A 128 -16.08 1.31 5.37
C ALA A 128 -15.99 2.65 6.12
N VAL A 129 -17.02 3.50 6.04
CA VAL A 129 -17.07 4.75 6.84
C VAL A 129 -17.11 4.45 8.34
N ALA A 130 -17.79 3.37 8.74
CA ALA A 130 -17.83 2.95 10.14
C ALA A 130 -16.44 2.50 10.63
N GLU A 131 -15.65 1.79 9.81
CA GLU A 131 -14.25 1.48 10.14
C GLU A 131 -13.40 2.75 10.28
N ALA A 132 -13.51 3.70 9.33
CA ALA A 132 -12.79 4.96 9.42
C ALA A 132 -13.14 5.76 10.70
N ALA A 133 -14.40 5.68 11.15
CA ALA A 133 -14.86 6.35 12.36
C ALA A 133 -14.27 5.78 13.66
N LYS A 134 -13.78 4.52 13.67
CA LYS A 134 -13.14 3.92 14.84
C LYS A 134 -11.81 4.58 15.20
N PHE A 135 -11.16 5.22 14.22
CA PHE A 135 -9.93 6.01 14.42
C PHE A 135 -10.19 7.40 15.01
N VAL A 136 -11.44 7.81 15.20
CA VAL A 136 -11.74 9.12 15.78
C VAL A 136 -11.43 9.13 17.27
N GLU A 137 -10.47 9.95 17.67
CA GLU A 137 -10.13 10.11 19.08
C GLU A 137 -11.32 10.74 19.85
N PRO A 138 -11.73 10.17 21.00
CA PRO A 138 -12.86 10.70 21.77
C PRO A 138 -12.71 12.13 22.26
N SER A 139 -11.51 12.50 22.70
CA SER A 139 -11.16 13.82 23.25
C SER A 139 -11.24 14.93 22.20
N VAL A 140 -10.77 14.67 20.98
CA VAL A 140 -10.63 15.70 19.94
C VAL A 140 -11.67 15.59 18.83
N GLY A 141 -12.43 14.49 18.76
CA GLY A 141 -13.57 14.35 17.85
C GLY A 141 -13.20 14.33 16.37
N HIS A 142 -11.95 14.04 16.03
CA HIS A 142 -11.47 13.86 14.66
C HIS A 142 -10.47 12.70 14.59
N VAL A 143 -10.23 12.17 13.38
CA VAL A 143 -9.15 11.21 13.14
C VAL A 143 -7.80 11.95 13.24
N PRO A 144 -6.92 11.59 14.18
CA PRO A 144 -5.62 12.22 14.34
C PRO A 144 -4.73 11.97 13.10
N PRO A 145 -4.03 12.98 12.55
CA PRO A 145 -3.18 12.82 11.36
C PRO A 145 -2.15 11.70 11.45
N GLU A 146 -1.56 11.50 12.63
CA GLU A 146 -0.55 10.49 12.94
C GLU A 146 -1.05 9.05 12.82
N THR A 147 -2.37 8.83 12.77
CA THR A 147 -2.96 7.51 12.52
C THR A 147 -3.05 7.15 11.04
N LEU A 148 -2.73 8.08 10.14
CA LEU A 148 -2.71 7.87 8.70
C LEU A 148 -1.30 7.46 8.25
N LEU A 149 -1.06 6.16 8.18
CA LEU A 149 0.27 5.60 7.95
C LEU A 149 0.53 5.27 6.47
N SER A 150 -0.52 5.02 5.69
CA SER A 150 -0.38 4.65 4.28
C SER A 150 -0.28 5.87 3.37
N GLY A 151 0.49 5.74 2.28
CA GLY A 151 0.55 6.78 1.26
C GLY A 151 -0.82 7.07 0.62
N LEU A 152 -1.68 6.06 0.48
CA LEU A 152 -3.06 6.27 0.02
C LEU A 152 -3.87 7.07 1.05
N GLY A 153 -3.82 6.70 2.33
CA GLY A 153 -4.57 7.38 3.38
C GLY A 153 -4.18 8.85 3.53
N LEU A 154 -2.88 9.15 3.44
CA LEU A 154 -2.36 10.52 3.41
C LEU A 154 -2.89 11.31 2.19
N ARG A 155 -2.91 10.72 0.99
CA ARG A 155 -3.50 11.37 -0.20
C ARG A 155 -4.99 11.60 -0.08
N VAL A 156 -5.74 10.62 0.43
CA VAL A 156 -7.18 10.73 0.66
C VAL A 156 -7.45 11.90 1.61
N ARG A 157 -6.66 12.02 2.68
CA ARG A 157 -6.72 13.14 3.64
C ARG A 157 -6.39 14.48 3.00
N ALA A 158 -5.29 14.56 2.25
CA ALA A 158 -4.85 15.80 1.61
C ALA A 158 -5.87 16.35 0.60
N THR A 159 -6.58 15.45 -0.09
CA THR A 159 -7.60 15.81 -1.10
C THR A 159 -9.01 15.94 -0.53
N ALA A 160 -9.18 15.71 0.78
CA ALA A 160 -10.47 15.68 1.43
C ALA A 160 -11.14 17.07 1.54
N PRO A 161 -12.48 17.14 1.48
CA PRO A 161 -13.20 18.29 2.00
C PRO A 161 -12.79 18.60 3.44
N ARG A 162 -12.71 19.89 3.79
CA ARG A 162 -12.32 20.31 5.14
C ARG A 162 -13.24 19.67 6.18
N GLY A 163 -12.65 19.03 7.19
CA GLY A 163 -13.38 18.36 8.26
C GLY A 163 -14.00 17.01 7.89
N ALA A 164 -13.69 16.43 6.72
CA ALA A 164 -14.26 15.15 6.27
C ALA A 164 -14.01 13.98 7.25
N PHE A 165 -12.92 13.99 8.03
CA PHE A 165 -12.66 12.99 9.07
C PHE A 165 -12.96 13.49 10.49
N SER A 166 -13.80 14.52 10.62
CA SER A 166 -14.42 14.80 11.92
C SER A 166 -15.48 13.74 12.22
N ARG A 167 -15.72 13.48 13.51
CA ARG A 167 -16.80 12.59 13.98
C ARG A 167 -18.12 12.92 13.29
N ARG A 168 -18.46 14.21 13.25
CA ARG A 168 -19.71 14.70 12.66
C ARG A 168 -19.80 14.40 11.16
N ALA A 169 -18.72 14.60 10.41
CA ALA A 169 -18.71 14.35 8.97
C ALA A 169 -18.79 12.85 8.66
N LEU A 170 -18.03 12.01 9.37
CA LEU A 170 -18.08 10.56 9.22
C LEU A 170 -19.46 10.01 9.58
N GLN A 171 -20.06 10.44 10.70
CA GLN A 171 -21.41 10.04 11.10
C GLN A 171 -22.47 10.47 10.07
N ARG A 172 -22.34 11.69 9.52
CA ARG A 172 -23.24 12.17 8.46
C ARG A 172 -23.14 11.29 7.22
N ARG A 173 -21.92 10.93 6.81
CA ARG A 173 -21.67 10.09 5.63
C ARG A 173 -22.21 8.67 5.85
N PHE A 174 -21.90 8.06 6.99
CA PHE A 174 -22.46 6.76 7.39
C PHE A 174 -23.99 6.74 7.31
N ASN A 175 -24.66 7.73 7.92
CA ASN A 175 -26.12 7.82 7.91
C ASN A 175 -26.71 8.05 6.51
N ARG A 176 -25.98 8.74 5.62
CA ARG A 176 -26.41 8.94 4.22
C ARG A 176 -26.26 7.63 3.43
N TYR A 177 -25.12 6.96 3.53
CA TYR A 177 -24.83 5.71 2.84
C TYR A 177 -25.77 4.58 3.29
N ARG A 178 -26.01 4.42 4.59
CA ARG A 178 -27.02 3.47 5.11
C ARG A 178 -28.43 3.68 4.54
N ARG A 179 -28.75 4.91 4.11
CA ARG A 179 -30.04 5.26 3.49
C ARG A 179 -29.99 5.21 1.96
N GLY A 180 -28.92 4.65 1.37
CA GLY A 180 -28.73 4.56 -0.07
C GLY A 180 -28.52 5.92 -0.75
N ARG A 181 -27.88 6.88 -0.07
CA ARG A 181 -27.72 8.26 -0.57
C ARG A 181 -26.29 8.75 -0.46
N ALA A 182 -25.82 9.42 -1.50
CA ALA A 182 -24.55 10.16 -1.48
C ALA A 182 -24.61 11.40 -0.55
N VAL A 183 -23.48 11.85 -0.04
CA VAL A 183 -23.29 13.11 0.70
C VAL A 183 -23.28 14.31 -0.24
N GLY A 184 -22.81 14.13 -1.48
CA GLY A 184 -22.81 15.13 -2.55
C GLY A 184 -21.43 15.62 -2.97
N ASP A 185 -20.38 15.29 -2.21
CA ASP A 185 -19.00 15.72 -2.47
C ASP A 185 -18.10 14.60 -3.02
N GLU A 186 -18.59 13.36 -3.12
CA GLU A 186 -17.81 12.16 -3.45
C GLU A 186 -17.08 12.31 -4.79
N GLN A 187 -17.82 12.66 -5.84
CA GLN A 187 -17.24 12.79 -7.18
C GLN A 187 -16.19 13.90 -7.26
N ARG A 188 -16.38 14.99 -6.50
CA ARG A 188 -15.37 16.06 -6.45
C ARG A 188 -14.14 15.58 -5.69
N TRP A 189 -14.32 14.79 -4.64
CA TRP A 189 -13.21 14.22 -3.87
C TRP A 189 -12.43 13.20 -4.71
N LEU A 190 -13.11 12.23 -5.33
CA LEU A 190 -12.49 11.23 -6.22
C LEU A 190 -11.70 11.89 -7.36
N ARG A 191 -12.27 12.88 -8.05
CA ARG A 191 -11.53 13.64 -9.08
C ARG A 191 -10.28 14.35 -8.57
N ARG A 192 -10.20 14.70 -7.28
CA ARG A 192 -8.97 15.25 -6.69
C ARG A 192 -7.98 14.14 -6.34
N LEU A 193 -8.47 12.98 -5.92
CA LEU A 193 -7.67 11.82 -5.57
C LEU A 193 -7.03 11.16 -6.80
N GLU A 194 -7.74 11.12 -7.93
CA GLU A 194 -7.28 10.59 -9.23
C GLU A 194 -6.25 11.51 -9.90
N LYS A 195 -6.22 12.80 -9.53
CA LYS A 195 -5.14 13.66 -10.01
C LYS A 195 -3.84 13.10 -9.45
N PRO A 196 -2.82 12.90 -10.30
CA PRO A 196 -1.50 12.53 -9.80
C PRO A 196 -1.15 13.55 -8.71
N PRO A 197 -0.55 13.11 -7.59
CA PRO A 197 -0.07 14.06 -6.60
C PRO A 197 0.73 15.09 -7.38
N GLN A 198 0.42 16.38 -7.16
CA GLN A 198 1.39 17.40 -7.52
C GLN A 198 2.56 17.09 -6.62
N VAL A 199 3.49 16.28 -7.14
CA VAL A 199 4.81 16.14 -6.57
C VAL A 199 5.23 17.59 -6.48
N PRO A 200 5.36 18.19 -5.27
CA PRO A 200 6.04 19.46 -5.21
C PRO A 200 7.33 19.18 -5.95
N GLU A 201 7.59 19.89 -7.05
CA GLU A 201 8.89 19.79 -7.72
C GLU A 201 9.88 19.83 -6.58
N LEU A 202 10.49 18.70 -6.23
CA LEU A 202 11.49 18.68 -5.20
C LEU A 202 12.53 19.59 -5.83
N PRO A 203 12.72 20.82 -5.33
CA PRO A 203 13.59 21.77 -6.01
C PRO A 203 14.89 21.01 -6.21
N GLY A 204 15.42 20.91 -7.45
CA GLY A 204 16.34 19.82 -7.84
C GLY A 204 17.50 19.54 -6.86
N MET A 205 17.86 20.53 -6.05
CA MET A 205 18.71 20.42 -4.86
C MET A 205 18.26 19.40 -3.79
N ALA A 206 16.98 19.30 -3.44
CA ALA A 206 16.47 18.36 -2.42
C ALA A 206 16.68 16.90 -2.83
N TRP A 207 16.49 16.58 -4.12
CA TRP A 207 16.83 15.26 -4.65
C TRP A 207 18.33 15.00 -4.59
N PHE A 208 19.14 16.00 -4.96
CA PHE A 208 20.59 15.92 -4.86
C PHE A 208 21.06 15.68 -3.42
N HIS A 209 20.47 16.35 -2.44
CA HIS A 209 20.79 16.16 -1.02
C HIS A 209 20.37 14.78 -0.52
N LEU A 210 19.21 14.26 -0.92
CA LEU A 210 18.76 12.92 -0.55
C LEU A 210 19.66 11.83 -1.14
N VAL A 211 19.95 11.90 -2.45
CA VAL A 211 20.85 10.95 -3.12
C VAL A 211 22.27 11.04 -2.53
N LYS A 212 22.77 12.24 -2.26
CA LYS A 212 24.06 12.45 -1.60
C LYS A 212 24.07 11.81 -0.20
N ALA A 213 23.05 12.03 0.63
CA ALA A 213 22.95 11.44 1.96
C ALA A 213 22.90 9.90 1.91
N ILE A 214 22.20 9.33 0.93
CA ILE A 214 22.17 7.87 0.71
C ILE A 214 23.56 7.36 0.32
N VAL A 215 24.24 8.01 -0.63
CA VAL A 215 25.59 7.64 -1.08
C VAL A 215 26.61 7.75 0.06
N GLU A 216 26.58 8.83 0.84
CA GLU A 216 27.45 9.04 2.00
C GLU A 216 27.26 7.94 3.06
N ARG A 217 26.01 7.55 3.34
CA ARG A 217 25.72 6.45 4.27
C ARG A 217 26.15 5.07 3.74
N CYS A 218 26.04 4.84 2.42
CA CYS A 218 26.58 3.64 1.79
C CYS A 218 28.11 3.56 1.88
N HIS A 219 28.80 4.68 1.68
CA HIS A 219 30.26 4.75 1.87
C HIS A 219 30.64 4.50 3.32
N LEU A 220 29.95 5.15 4.26
CA LEU A 220 30.21 4.98 5.68
C LEU A 220 29.96 3.52 6.12
N LEU A 221 28.91 2.86 5.61
CA LEU A 221 28.70 1.43 5.82
C LEU A 221 29.86 0.58 5.29
N GLN A 222 30.40 0.90 4.10
CA GLN A 222 31.53 0.15 3.54
C GLN A 222 32.83 0.32 4.32
N GLU A 223 33.08 1.52 4.85
CA GLU A 223 34.28 1.83 5.62
C GLU A 223 34.23 1.23 7.03
N THR A 224 33.06 1.29 7.67
CA THR A 224 32.91 0.92 9.08
C THR A 224 32.42 -0.51 9.28
N GLY A 225 31.71 -1.08 8.31
CA GLY A 225 30.94 -2.32 8.49
C GLY A 225 29.76 -2.18 9.46
N ASP A 226 29.45 -0.97 9.94
CA ASP A 226 28.42 -0.73 10.94
C ASP A 226 27.05 -0.57 10.26
N LEU A 227 26.21 -1.59 10.42
CA LEU A 227 24.86 -1.63 9.85
C LEU A 227 23.91 -0.60 10.48
N SER A 228 24.22 -0.08 11.67
CA SER A 228 23.40 0.95 12.34
C SER A 228 23.35 2.26 11.54
N VAL A 229 24.36 2.52 10.70
CA VAL A 229 24.46 3.69 9.81
C VAL A 229 23.39 3.72 8.72
N VAL A 230 22.94 2.54 8.26
CA VAL A 230 21.87 2.41 7.24
C VAL A 230 20.51 2.19 7.87
N LEU A 231 20.48 1.62 9.08
CA LEU A 231 19.27 1.26 9.82
C LEU A 231 18.71 2.39 10.69
N ASP A 232 19.18 3.63 10.51
CA ASP A 232 18.52 4.81 11.09
C ASP A 232 17.08 4.88 10.56
N ARG A 233 16.20 4.32 11.39
CA ARG A 233 14.81 4.02 11.09
C ARG A 233 14.04 5.29 10.74
N GLU A 234 14.38 6.42 11.35
CA GLU A 234 13.72 7.70 11.09
C GLU A 234 14.02 8.18 9.67
N ALA A 235 15.29 8.18 9.26
CA ALA A 235 15.69 8.64 7.94
C ALA A 235 15.22 7.72 6.80
N LEU A 236 15.14 6.40 7.03
CA LEU A 236 14.57 5.46 6.06
C LEU A 236 13.05 5.66 5.93
N LEU A 237 12.35 5.91 7.05
CA LEU A 237 10.93 6.21 7.06
C LEU A 237 10.64 7.57 6.42
N GLU A 238 11.50 8.57 6.59
CA GLU A 238 11.39 9.87 5.94
C GLU A 238 11.56 9.74 4.42
N ALA A 239 12.57 9.00 3.97
CA ALA A 239 12.78 8.72 2.55
C ALA A 239 11.60 7.95 1.93
N LEU A 240 11.09 6.91 2.61
CA LEU A 240 9.95 6.11 2.15
C LEU A 240 8.60 6.85 2.23
N ALA A 241 8.43 7.75 3.20
CA ALA A 241 7.25 8.61 3.30
C ALA A 241 7.20 9.64 2.17
N LEU A 242 8.35 10.15 1.73
CA LEU A 242 8.47 11.05 0.59
C LEU A 242 8.23 10.33 -0.75
N THR A 243 8.51 9.03 -0.85
CA THR A 243 8.41 8.24 -2.09
C THR A 243 7.31 7.18 -2.07
N GLY A 244 6.28 7.33 -1.23
CA GLY A 244 5.28 6.29 -0.99
C GLY A 244 4.75 5.59 -2.26
N PRO A 245 4.22 4.36 -2.17
CA PRO A 245 4.05 3.41 -3.28
C PRO A 245 3.10 3.83 -4.42
N ASN A 246 2.55 5.05 -4.39
CA ASN A 246 1.83 5.62 -5.53
C ASN A 246 2.20 7.09 -5.80
N SER A 247 3.40 7.53 -5.40
CA SER A 247 4.03 8.65 -6.09
C SER A 247 4.31 8.16 -7.51
N GLY A 248 4.10 8.99 -8.53
CA GLY A 248 4.49 8.66 -9.90
C GLY A 248 6.00 8.64 -9.97
N ILE A 249 6.61 7.58 -9.43
CA ILE A 249 8.05 7.46 -9.35
C ILE A 249 8.53 7.31 -10.78
N ASP A 250 9.33 8.28 -11.24
CA ASP A 250 10.06 8.12 -12.48
C ASP A 250 11.04 6.94 -12.37
N GLU A 251 11.64 6.57 -13.50
CA GLU A 251 12.60 5.46 -13.57
C GLU A 251 13.71 5.58 -12.51
N LEU A 252 14.12 6.81 -12.18
CA LEU A 252 15.19 7.09 -11.24
C LEU A 252 14.76 6.87 -9.79
N GLY A 253 13.58 7.32 -9.39
CA GLY A 253 13.10 7.06 -8.04
C GLY A 253 12.80 5.57 -7.80
N ALA A 254 12.38 4.83 -8.84
CA ALA A 254 12.17 3.40 -8.76
C ALA A 254 13.50 2.66 -8.57
N GLN A 255 14.55 3.11 -9.27
CA GLN A 255 15.93 2.66 -9.05
C GLN A 255 16.40 2.95 -7.62
N VAL A 256 16.22 4.16 -7.10
CA VAL A 256 16.64 4.53 -5.73
C VAL A 256 15.90 3.72 -4.67
N CYS A 257 14.57 3.56 -4.78
CA CYS A 257 13.80 2.73 -3.86
C CYS A 257 14.25 1.27 -3.91
N GLY A 258 14.50 0.74 -5.11
CA GLY A 258 15.06 -0.59 -5.31
C GLY A 258 16.44 -0.75 -4.68
N THR A 259 17.32 0.24 -4.83
CA THR A 259 18.66 0.26 -4.23
C THR A 259 18.60 0.32 -2.71
N LEU A 260 17.77 1.18 -2.12
CA LEU A 260 17.59 1.27 -0.67
C LEU A 260 17.02 -0.03 -0.08
N HIS A 261 16.04 -0.62 -0.76
CA HIS A 261 15.46 -1.90 -0.36
C HIS A 261 16.50 -3.02 -0.43
N TRP A 262 17.29 -3.08 -1.50
CA TRP A 262 18.38 -4.04 -1.68
C TRP A 262 19.48 -3.88 -0.62
N LEU A 263 19.90 -2.63 -0.33
CA LEU A 263 20.92 -2.33 0.69
C LEU A 263 20.48 -2.80 2.07
N ARG A 264 19.22 -2.56 2.44
CA ARG A 264 18.64 -3.03 3.69
C ARG A 264 18.67 -4.57 3.78
N HIS A 265 18.31 -5.26 2.71
CA HIS A 265 18.28 -6.73 2.70
C HIS A 265 19.68 -7.35 2.67
N GLY A 266 20.60 -6.78 1.90
CA GLY A 266 22.01 -7.18 1.92
C GLY A 266 22.64 -7.01 3.29
N ALA A 267 22.32 -5.92 3.99
CA ALA A 267 22.74 -5.68 5.36
C ALA A 267 22.21 -6.75 6.34
N LEU A 268 20.92 -7.10 6.24
CA LEU A 268 20.31 -8.14 7.09
C LEU A 268 20.90 -9.54 6.81
N ALA A 269 21.13 -9.89 5.54
CA ALA A 269 21.74 -11.16 5.17
C ALA A 269 23.18 -11.29 5.67
N MET A 270 23.99 -10.22 5.61
CA MET A 270 25.35 -10.21 6.16
C MET A 270 25.38 -10.29 7.69
N ALA A 271 24.30 -9.89 8.36
CA ALA A 271 24.16 -10.02 9.81
C ALA A 271 23.79 -11.45 10.28
N GLY A 272 23.64 -12.42 9.35
CA GLY A 272 23.28 -13.80 9.68
C GLY A 272 21.79 -14.00 10.01
N GLU A 273 20.94 -13.01 9.71
CA GLU A 273 19.49 -13.15 9.79
C GLU A 273 18.99 -14.01 8.61
N PRO A 274 18.02 -14.94 8.82
CA PRO A 274 17.60 -15.89 7.79
C PRO A 274 16.94 -15.19 6.58
N ALA A 275 17.63 -15.21 5.43
CA ALA A 275 17.28 -14.49 4.21
C ALA A 275 16.62 -15.35 3.10
N ALA A 276 16.29 -16.62 3.37
CA ALA A 276 15.95 -17.57 2.30
C ALA A 276 14.64 -17.24 1.55
N ASP A 277 13.59 -16.77 2.23
CA ASP A 277 12.33 -16.39 1.58
C ASP A 277 12.35 -14.97 0.98
N ASP A 278 13.30 -14.14 1.42
CA ASP A 278 13.38 -12.71 1.10
C ASP A 278 14.37 -12.36 -0.03
N LEU A 279 15.36 -13.21 -0.33
CA LEU A 279 16.19 -13.04 -1.54
C LEU A 279 15.34 -13.15 -2.81
N ALA A 280 14.33 -14.02 -2.81
CA ALA A 280 13.36 -14.09 -3.89
C ALA A 280 12.53 -12.79 -4.00
N SER A 281 12.19 -12.13 -2.88
CA SER A 281 11.51 -10.83 -2.87
C SER A 281 12.40 -9.71 -3.41
N ALA A 282 13.68 -9.67 -3.01
CA ALA A 282 14.65 -8.71 -3.52
C ALA A 282 14.91 -8.89 -5.03
N LEU A 283 15.02 -10.15 -5.50
CA LEU A 283 15.15 -10.47 -6.92
C LEU A 283 13.87 -10.15 -7.71
N ARG A 284 12.69 -10.30 -7.10
CA ARG A 284 11.39 -9.90 -7.68
C ARG A 284 11.29 -8.38 -7.88
N CYS A 285 11.86 -7.57 -6.98
CA CYS A 285 11.96 -6.11 -7.14
C CYS A 285 12.95 -5.66 -8.22
N TYR A 286 13.90 -6.52 -8.60
CA TYR A 286 14.91 -6.23 -9.61
C TYR A 286 14.46 -6.57 -11.05
N ARG A 287 13.50 -7.47 -11.20
CA ARG A 287 12.96 -7.89 -12.51
C ARG A 287 12.36 -6.73 -13.32
N PRO A 288 11.62 -5.77 -12.74
CA PRO A 288 11.16 -4.57 -13.43
C PRO A 288 12.30 -3.72 -14.02
N LEU A 289 13.47 -3.64 -13.37
CA LEU A 289 14.64 -2.92 -13.87
C LEU A 289 15.31 -3.65 -15.04
N GLN A 290 15.31 -4.98 -15.01
CA GLN A 290 15.78 -5.82 -16.11
C GLN A 290 14.85 -5.75 -17.32
N ASP A 291 13.53 -5.78 -17.09
CA ASP A 291 12.52 -5.65 -18.14
C ASP A 291 12.55 -4.25 -18.76
N LEU A 292 12.86 -3.19 -17.98
CA LEU A 292 13.07 -1.84 -18.50
C LEU A 292 14.33 -1.74 -19.37
N ALA A 293 15.43 -2.37 -18.94
CA ALA A 293 16.67 -2.44 -19.72
C ALA A 293 16.47 -3.22 -21.03
N ALA A 294 15.67 -4.29 -21.01
CA ALA A 294 15.33 -5.11 -22.18
C ALA A 294 14.37 -4.42 -23.16
N ARG A 295 13.56 -3.45 -22.69
CA ARG A 295 12.63 -2.66 -23.53
C ARG A 295 13.28 -1.48 -24.24
N ARG A 296 14.59 -1.23 -24.07
CA ARG A 296 15.28 -0.17 -24.80
C ARG A 296 15.28 -0.47 -26.31
N PRO A 297 14.69 0.39 -27.16
CA PRO A 297 14.79 0.23 -28.60
C PRO A 297 16.26 0.32 -29.03
N GLY A 298 16.66 -0.60 -29.92
CA GLY A 298 18.05 -0.90 -30.24
C GLY A 298 18.90 0.32 -30.58
N GLY A 299 20.04 0.45 -29.88
CA GLY A 299 21.07 1.45 -30.14
C GLY A 299 21.65 2.15 -28.91
N ALA A 300 21.03 2.02 -27.73
CA ALA A 300 21.59 2.61 -26.51
C ALA A 300 22.81 1.80 -26.02
N THR A 301 23.91 2.51 -25.76
CA THR A 301 25.15 1.98 -25.18
C THR A 301 24.83 1.10 -23.96
N PRO A 302 25.44 -0.09 -23.80
CA PRO A 302 25.29 -0.88 -22.58
C PRO A 302 25.57 0.01 -21.37
N LEU A 303 24.78 -0.14 -20.30
CA LEU A 303 24.95 0.58 -19.05
C LEU A 303 26.41 0.45 -18.61
N THR A 304 27.20 1.50 -18.83
CA THR A 304 28.56 1.58 -18.33
C THR A 304 28.42 1.98 -16.89
N PHE A 305 28.41 0.98 -16.02
CA PHE A 305 28.44 1.21 -14.58
C PHE A 305 29.70 2.02 -14.26
N PRO A 306 29.60 3.16 -13.55
CA PRO A 306 30.76 3.95 -13.20
C PRO A 306 31.78 3.06 -12.49
N SER A 307 33.06 3.26 -12.76
CA SER A 307 34.17 2.50 -12.14
C SER A 307 34.20 2.57 -10.61
N GLN A 308 33.37 3.44 -10.02
CA GLN A 308 33.10 3.62 -8.60
C GLN A 308 32.06 2.64 -8.02
N VAL A 309 31.53 1.71 -8.82
CA VAL A 309 30.66 0.67 -8.29
C VAL A 309 31.44 -0.21 -7.30
N PRO A 310 30.97 -0.34 -6.04
CA PRO A 310 31.66 -1.08 -4.99
C PRO A 310 31.96 -2.52 -5.43
N ARG A 311 33.14 -3.04 -5.07
CA ARG A 311 33.63 -4.37 -5.45
C ARG A 311 32.63 -5.50 -5.17
N ALA A 312 31.81 -5.37 -4.12
CA ALA A 312 30.74 -6.31 -3.79
C ALA A 312 29.64 -6.38 -4.87
N LEU A 313 29.29 -5.25 -5.48
CA LEU A 313 28.33 -5.20 -6.60
C LEU A 313 28.92 -5.81 -7.89
N ARG A 314 30.23 -5.66 -8.09
CA ARG A 314 30.94 -6.18 -9.28
C ARG A 314 31.08 -7.71 -9.22
N LEU A 315 31.42 -8.26 -8.05
CA LEU A 315 31.53 -9.71 -7.81
C LEU A 315 30.21 -10.46 -8.03
N VAL A 316 29.06 -9.87 -7.66
CA VAL A 316 27.75 -10.51 -7.84
C VAL A 316 27.30 -10.50 -9.32
N LEU A 317 27.73 -9.50 -10.10
CA LEU A 317 27.47 -9.44 -11.54
C LEU A 317 28.42 -10.38 -12.31
N GLU A 318 29.68 -10.52 -11.87
CA GLU A 318 30.66 -11.43 -12.44
C GLU A 318 30.37 -12.91 -12.11
N CYS A 319 29.80 -13.21 -10.92
CA CYS A 319 29.32 -14.55 -10.56
C CYS A 319 28.09 -15.03 -11.34
N ARG A 320 27.62 -14.28 -12.35
CA ARG A 320 26.50 -14.66 -13.22
C ARG A 320 26.88 -14.86 -14.68
N GLU A 321 28.15 -14.63 -15.06
CA GLU A 321 28.69 -15.00 -16.38
C GLU A 321 29.57 -16.28 -16.35
N GLY A 322 29.43 -17.09 -15.29
CA GLY A 322 29.99 -18.45 -15.20
C GLY A 322 28.94 -19.45 -14.74
#